data_AF-A0A376ZKH6-F1
#
_entry.id   AF-A0A376ZKH6-F1
#
_cell.length_a   1.000
_cell.length_b   1.000
_cell.length_c   1.000
_cell.angle_alpha   90.00
_cell.angle_beta   90.00
_cell.angle_gamma   90.00
#
_symmetry.space_group_name_H-M   'P 1'
#
loop_
_entity.id
_entity.type
_entity.pdbx_description
1 polymer ?
#
loop_
_entity_poly.entity_id
_entity_poly.type
_entity_poly.pdbx_seq_one_letter_code
_entity_poly.pdbx_strand_id
1 'polypeptide(L)'
;MQRTDLTFSPALKKLMDQVRKKGDHSLHQSSAVCRRVQILREIFNSGWQHNWGFVPFTEHEFATMGDQLKYLVPDDMIYIAEIDSAPCAFIVGLPNINEAIADLNGSLFPSAGQNCCGV
;
A
#
# COMPACT_ATOMS: atom_id res chain seq x y z
N MET A 1 10.17 16.58 7.94
CA MET A 1 11.21 15.64 8.40
C MET A 1 12.09 15.30 7.20
N GLN A 2 13.26 15.94 7.05
CA GLN A 2 14.23 15.57 6.01
C GLN A 2 15.05 14.40 6.56
N ARG A 3 14.89 13.20 5.98
CA ARG A 3 15.74 12.06 6.33
C ARG A 3 17.11 12.26 5.67
N THR A 4 18.09 12.66 6.47
CA THR A 4 19.46 13.02 6.05
C THR A 4 20.34 11.81 5.73
N ASP A 5 19.84 10.59 5.91
CA ASP A 5 20.54 9.30 5.76
C ASP A 5 20.27 8.60 4.41
N LEU A 6 19.34 9.10 3.59
CA LEU A 6 19.01 8.51 2.30
C LEU A 6 19.97 9.01 1.20
N THR A 7 21.03 8.25 0.94
CA THR A 7 21.92 8.51 -0.20
C THR A 7 21.46 7.75 -1.45
N PHE A 8 20.91 8.47 -2.43
CA PHE A 8 20.52 7.88 -3.71
C PHE A 8 21.69 7.77 -4.69
N SER A 9 21.70 6.71 -5.52
CA SER A 9 22.69 6.54 -6.59
C SER A 9 22.58 7.68 -7.63
N PRO A 10 23.66 8.00 -8.36
CA PRO A 10 23.62 9.04 -9.40
C PRO A 10 22.55 8.78 -10.47
N ALA A 11 22.33 7.51 -10.84
CA ALA A 11 21.31 7.11 -11.78
C ALA A 11 19.89 7.42 -11.26
N LEU A 12 19.63 7.09 -10.00
CA LEU A 12 18.33 7.35 -9.37
C LEU A 12 18.09 8.86 -9.21
N LYS A 13 19.11 9.63 -8.81
CA LYS A 13 19.01 11.10 -8.76
C LYS A 13 18.62 11.70 -10.11
N LYS A 14 19.28 11.25 -11.18
CA LYS A 14 18.97 11.69 -12.55
C LYS A 14 17.53 11.35 -12.96
N LEU A 15 17.05 10.18 -12.59
CA LEU A 15 15.66 9.77 -12.83
C LEU A 15 14.68 10.65 -12.04
N MET A 16 14.94 10.89 -10.76
CA MET A 16 14.11 11.76 -9.92
C MET A 16 14.03 13.19 -10.47
N ASP A 17 15.15 13.74 -10.96
CA ASP A 17 15.19 15.08 -11.57
C ASP A 17 14.40 15.15 -12.88
N GLN A 18 14.37 14.06 -13.67
CA GLN A 18 13.54 13.98 -14.87
C GLN A 18 12.06 13.94 -14.54
N VAL A 19 11.67 13.18 -13.52
CA VAL A 19 10.28 13.10 -13.06
C VAL A 19 9.83 14.45 -12.50
N ARG A 20 10.61 15.08 -11.61
CA ARG A 20 10.27 16.40 -11.03
C ARG A 20 10.05 17.51 -12.06
N LYS A 21 10.61 17.38 -13.27
CA LYS A 21 10.40 18.34 -14.37
C LYS A 21 9.08 18.15 -15.13
N LYS A 22 8.39 17.03 -14.94
CA LYS A 22 7.14 16.70 -15.64
C LYS A 22 5.91 17.17 -14.85
N GLY A 23 5.41 18.36 -15.16
CA GLY A 23 4.13 18.83 -14.62
C GLY A 23 4.17 19.18 -13.13
N ASP A 24 3.03 19.66 -12.62
CA ASP A 24 2.87 19.91 -11.20
C ASP A 24 2.55 18.59 -10.49
N HIS A 25 3.26 18.31 -9.39
CA HIS A 25 3.13 17.06 -8.65
C HIS A 25 2.55 17.36 -7.28
N SER A 26 1.43 16.72 -6.95
CA SER A 26 0.86 16.77 -5.61
C SER A 26 0.75 15.38 -5.01
N LEU A 27 0.94 15.32 -3.69
CA LEU A 27 0.69 14.14 -2.89
C LEU A 27 -0.47 14.47 -1.97
N HIS A 28 -1.54 13.68 -2.08
CA HIS A 28 -2.72 13.86 -1.26
C HIS A 28 -2.90 12.68 -0.33
N GLN A 29 -3.00 12.98 0.96
CA GLN A 29 -3.56 12.09 1.97
C GLN A 29 -5.07 12.37 2.00
N SER A 30 -5.88 11.43 1.52
CA SER A 30 -7.32 11.65 1.37
C SER A 30 -8.09 11.03 2.54
N SER A 31 -9.05 11.76 3.11
CA SER A 31 -9.90 11.32 4.23
C SER A 31 -11.19 10.59 3.81
N ALA A 32 -11.47 10.43 2.51
CA ALA A 32 -12.72 9.81 2.01
C ALA A 32 -12.47 8.44 1.34
N VAL A 33 -12.70 7.36 2.09
CA VAL A 33 -12.30 5.97 1.76
C VAL A 33 -12.86 5.45 0.43
N CYS A 34 -14.17 5.56 0.17
CA CYS A 34 -14.81 4.90 -0.99
C CYS A 34 -14.32 5.42 -2.36
N ARG A 35 -14.00 6.71 -2.47
CA ARG A 35 -13.50 7.30 -3.73
C ARG A 35 -12.05 6.87 -4.03
N ARG A 36 -11.24 6.62 -3.00
CA ARG A 36 -9.85 6.13 -3.15
C ARG A 36 -9.82 4.72 -3.73
N VAL A 37 -10.69 3.84 -3.26
CA VAL A 37 -10.71 2.42 -3.66
C VAL A 37 -10.84 2.26 -5.17
N GLN A 38 -11.67 3.08 -5.84
CA GLN A 38 -11.78 3.05 -7.31
C GLN A 38 -10.53 3.58 -8.02
N ILE A 39 -9.97 4.70 -7.55
CA ILE A 39 -8.74 5.28 -8.11
C ILE A 39 -7.58 4.27 -8.00
N LEU A 40 -7.44 3.61 -6.85
CA LEU A 40 -6.42 2.59 -6.62
C LEU A 40 -6.61 1.40 -7.56
N ARG A 41 -7.86 0.92 -7.76
CA ARG A 41 -8.17 -0.16 -8.70
C ARG A 41 -7.80 0.20 -10.14
N GLU A 42 -8.14 1.41 -10.57
CA GLU A 42 -7.84 1.90 -11.91
C GLU A 42 -6.33 2.01 -12.16
N ILE A 43 -5.60 2.64 -11.23
CA ILE A 43 -4.13 2.74 -11.32
C ILE A 43 -3.49 1.34 -11.26
N PHE A 44 -3.97 0.45 -10.39
CA PHE A 44 -3.43 -0.91 -10.27
C PHE A 44 -3.65 -1.71 -11.55
N ASN A 45 -4.89 -1.75 -12.05
CA ASN A 45 -5.20 -2.53 -13.24
C ASN A 45 -4.46 -1.96 -14.46
N SER A 46 -4.43 -0.64 -14.65
CA SER A 46 -3.74 -0.02 -15.79
C SER A 46 -2.21 -0.18 -15.71
N GLY A 47 -1.61 -0.08 -14.52
CA GLY A 47 -0.17 -0.19 -14.34
C GLY A 47 0.35 -1.63 -14.31
N TRP A 48 -0.46 -2.59 -13.85
CA TRP A 48 -0.03 -3.98 -13.65
C TRP A 48 -0.47 -4.94 -14.77
N GLN A 49 -1.31 -4.48 -15.71
CA GLN A 49 -1.89 -5.35 -16.75
C GLN A 49 -0.88 -6.11 -17.62
N HIS A 50 0.35 -5.61 -17.74
CA HIS A 50 1.39 -6.24 -18.57
C HIS A 50 2.27 -7.22 -17.79
N ASN A 51 1.99 -7.45 -16.49
CA ASN A 51 2.74 -8.40 -15.68
C ASN A 51 2.20 -9.83 -15.85
N TRP A 52 3.11 -10.80 -15.83
CA TRP A 52 2.76 -12.22 -15.92
C TRP A 52 1.83 -12.64 -14.77
N GLY A 53 0.74 -13.34 -15.11
CA GLY A 53 -0.24 -13.82 -14.12
C GLY A 53 -1.18 -12.73 -13.59
N PHE A 54 -1.22 -11.55 -14.22
CA PHE A 54 -2.18 -10.51 -13.85
C PHE A 54 -3.63 -10.95 -14.14
N VAL A 55 -4.47 -10.80 -13.12
CA VAL A 55 -5.92 -10.93 -13.22
C VAL A 55 -6.52 -9.59 -12.79
N PRO A 56 -7.31 -8.92 -13.65
CA PRO A 56 -7.88 -7.62 -13.31
C PRO A 56 -8.91 -7.77 -12.19
N PHE A 57 -8.80 -6.94 -11.17
CA PHE A 57 -9.80 -6.90 -10.11
C PHE A 57 -11.11 -6.30 -10.61
N THR A 58 -12.21 -6.95 -10.27
CA THR A 58 -13.55 -6.37 -10.39
C THR A 58 -13.77 -5.30 -9.32
N GLU A 59 -14.82 -4.49 -9.50
CA GLU A 59 -15.20 -3.47 -8.53
C GLU A 59 -15.52 -4.07 -7.15
N HIS A 60 -16.26 -5.18 -7.13
CA HIS A 60 -16.70 -5.85 -5.91
C HIS A 60 -15.53 -6.50 -5.14
N GLU A 61 -14.62 -7.16 -5.85
CA GLU A 61 -13.44 -7.79 -5.22
C GLU A 61 -12.53 -6.72 -4.60
N PHE A 62 -12.28 -5.63 -5.33
CA PHE A 62 -11.41 -4.57 -4.83
C PHE A 62 -12.04 -3.81 -3.65
N ALA A 63 -13.36 -3.61 -3.66
CA ALA A 63 -14.09 -3.05 -2.52
C ALA A 63 -13.97 -3.96 -1.28
N THR A 64 -14.16 -5.27 -1.45
CA THR A 64 -14.02 -6.25 -0.36
C THR A 64 -12.60 -6.26 0.20
N MET A 65 -11.58 -6.26 -0.67
CA MET A 65 -10.18 -6.17 -0.23
C MET A 65 -9.88 -4.86 0.49
N GLY A 66 -10.37 -3.73 -0.02
CA GLY A 66 -10.23 -2.44 0.64
C GLY A 66 -10.85 -2.42 2.03
N ASP A 67 -12.02 -3.04 2.19
CA ASP A 67 -12.70 -3.19 3.47
C ASP A 67 -11.97 -4.08 4.46
N GLN A 68 -11.20 -5.06 4.00
CA GLN A 68 -10.34 -5.86 4.87
C GLN A 68 -9.05 -5.11 5.22
N LEU A 69 -8.45 -4.43 4.25
CA LEU A 69 -7.20 -3.70 4.43
C LEU A 69 -7.34 -2.53 5.41
N LYS A 70 -8.53 -1.93 5.58
CA LYS A 70 -8.74 -0.84 6.56
C LYS A 70 -8.40 -1.23 8.00
N TYR A 71 -8.44 -2.53 8.34
CA TYR A 71 -8.06 -3.02 9.67
C TYR A 71 -6.55 -3.14 9.85
N LEU A 72 -5.80 -3.22 8.75
CA LEU A 72 -4.35 -3.44 8.75
C LEU A 72 -3.57 -2.19 8.32
N VAL A 73 -4.16 -1.34 7.51
CA VAL A 73 -3.54 -0.16 6.90
C VAL A 73 -4.16 1.09 7.52
N PRO A 74 -3.41 1.81 8.36
CA PRO A 74 -3.79 3.14 8.81
C PRO A 74 -4.04 4.11 7.63
N ASP A 75 -5.02 5.01 7.77
CA ASP A 75 -5.36 5.98 6.72
C ASP A 75 -4.20 6.94 6.37
N ASP A 76 -3.26 7.14 7.29
CA ASP A 76 -2.04 7.95 7.10
C ASP A 76 -0.90 7.21 6.40
N MET A 77 -1.11 5.95 6.01
CA MET A 77 -0.18 5.11 5.25
C MET A 77 -0.60 4.95 3.78
N ILE A 78 -1.65 5.64 3.33
CA ILE A 78 -2.13 5.57 1.94
C ILE A 78 -1.93 6.95 1.28
N TYR A 79 -1.11 6.99 0.24
CA TYR A 79 -0.87 8.22 -0.52
C TYR A 79 -1.16 8.00 -2.00
N ILE A 80 -1.81 8.99 -2.61
CA ILE A 80 -2.03 9.04 -4.05
C ILE A 80 -1.19 10.21 -4.59
N ALA A 81 -0.45 9.94 -5.65
CA ALA A 81 0.32 10.93 -6.38
C ALA A 81 -0.47 11.37 -7.62
N GLU A 82 -0.62 12.67 -7.77
CA GLU A 82 -1.25 13.30 -8.92
C GLU A 82 -0.22 14.09 -9.73
N ILE A 83 -0.41 14.09 -11.04
CA ILE A 83 0.31 14.98 -11.98
C ILE A 83 -0.76 15.77 -12.71
N ASP A 84 -0.67 17.10 -12.69
CA ASP A 84 -1.64 18.01 -13.32
C ASP A 84 -3.11 17.68 -12.92
N SER A 85 -3.34 17.39 -11.62
CA SER A 85 -4.63 16.99 -11.03
C SER A 85 -5.21 15.63 -11.49
N ALA A 86 -4.40 14.80 -12.16
CA ALA A 86 -4.77 13.45 -12.54
C ALA A 86 -4.05 12.41 -11.64
N PRO A 87 -4.77 11.49 -10.97
CA PRO A 87 -4.16 10.40 -10.21
C PRO A 87 -3.34 9.49 -11.11
N CYS A 88 -2.04 9.34 -10.81
CA CYS A 88 -1.10 8.61 -11.66
C CYS A 88 -0.41 7.45 -10.93
N ALA A 89 -0.26 7.54 -9.60
CA ALA A 89 0.35 6.49 -8.81
C ALA A 89 -0.23 6.48 -7.39
N PHE A 90 -0.04 5.37 -6.68
CA PHE A 90 -0.31 5.30 -5.25
C PHE A 90 0.79 4.51 -4.53
N ILE A 91 0.89 4.71 -3.23
CA ILE A 91 1.70 3.90 -2.34
C ILE A 91 0.88 3.56 -1.09
N VAL A 92 0.96 2.30 -0.67
CA VAL A 92 0.35 1.79 0.55
C VAL A 92 1.47 1.26 1.45
N GLY A 93 1.59 1.86 2.63
CA GLY A 93 2.46 1.37 3.70
C GLY A 93 1.73 0.32 4.52
N LEU A 94 2.27 -0.90 4.56
CA LEU A 94 1.81 -1.93 5.48
C LEU A 94 2.68 -1.93 6.74
N PRO A 95 2.09 -1.86 7.95
CA PRO A 95 2.85 -2.05 9.17
C PRO A 95 3.44 -3.46 9.23
N ASN A 96 4.49 -3.65 10.03
CA ASN A 96 5.13 -4.94 10.19
C ASN A 96 4.22 -5.93 10.92
N ILE A 97 3.42 -6.70 10.17
CA ILE A 97 2.47 -7.67 10.73
C ILE A 97 3.19 -8.76 11.54
N ASN A 98 4.45 -9.09 11.20
CA ASN A 98 5.22 -10.10 11.93
C ASN A 98 5.40 -9.78 13.41
N GLU A 99 5.47 -8.49 13.78
CA GLU A 99 5.50 -8.07 15.17
C GLU A 99 4.14 -8.27 15.86
N ALA A 100 3.04 -8.02 15.14
CA ALA A 100 1.69 -8.16 15.67
C ALA A 100 1.27 -9.62 15.94
N ILE A 101 1.93 -10.59 15.31
CA ILE A 101 1.64 -12.02 15.46
C ILE A 101 2.78 -12.81 16.12
N ALA A 102 3.79 -12.13 16.67
CA ALA A 102 4.99 -12.77 17.20
C ALA A 102 4.72 -13.75 18.34
N ASP A 103 3.68 -13.51 19.13
CA ASP A 103 3.24 -14.33 20.26
C ASP A 103 2.40 -15.55 19.85
N LEU A 104 1.93 -15.63 18.60
CA LEU A 104 1.10 -16.73 18.13
C LEU A 104 1.89 -18.03 17.91
N ASN A 105 3.21 -17.97 17.71
CA ASN A 105 4.08 -19.14 17.50
C ASN A 105 3.51 -20.17 16.49
N GLY A 106 2.94 -19.71 15.38
CA GLY A 106 2.33 -20.55 14.34
C GLY A 106 0.94 -21.12 14.68
N SER A 107 0.35 -20.74 15.81
CA SER A 107 -1.00 -21.09 16.19
C SER A 107 -2.02 -20.10 15.61
N LEU A 108 -3.11 -20.63 15.04
CA LEU A 108 -4.23 -19.81 14.53
C LEU A 108 -5.09 -19.22 15.66
N PHE A 109 -5.02 -19.80 16.86
CA PHE A 109 -5.76 -19.33 18.02
C PHE A 109 -4.80 -19.09 19.19
N PRO A 110 -4.93 -17.97 19.94
CA PRO A 110 -4.12 -17.70 21.13
C PRO A 110 -4.16 -18.84 22.17
N SER A 111 -5.25 -19.61 22.20
CA SER A 111 -5.50 -20.70 23.15
C SER A 111 -5.20 -22.10 22.62
N ALA A 112 -4.86 -22.31 21.34
CA ALA A 112 -4.67 -23.67 20.81
C ALA A 112 -3.37 -24.36 21.26
N GLY A 113 -2.48 -23.64 21.97
CA GLY A 113 -1.26 -24.18 22.59
C GLY A 113 -1.30 -24.30 24.11
N GLN A 114 -2.38 -23.87 24.78
CA GLN A 114 -2.50 -23.93 26.24
C GLN A 114 -3.69 -24.84 26.61
N ASN A 115 -3.39 -26.03 27.14
CA ASN A 115 -4.28 -26.95 27.88
C ASN A 115 -4.53 -28.37 27.31
N CYS A 116 -3.53 -29.08 26.78
CA CYS A 116 -3.67 -30.54 26.61
C CYS A 116 -2.53 -31.43 27.14
N CYS A 117 -1.41 -30.90 27.64
CA CYS A 117 -0.37 -31.75 28.24
C CYS A 117 0.24 -31.17 29.53
N GLY A 118 -0.32 -31.61 30.65
CA GLY A 118 0.40 -31.98 31.89
C GLY A 118 1.08 -30.91 32.73
N VAL A 119 0.38 -30.39 33.75
CA VAL A 119 0.62 -30.65 35.18
C VAL A 119 -0.73 -30.73 35.88
#